data_AF-A0A178X228-F1
#
_entry.id   AF-A0A178X228-F1
#
_cell.length_a   1.000
_cell.length_b   1.000
_cell.length_c   1.000
_cell.angle_alpha   90.00
_cell.angle_beta   90.00
_cell.angle_gamma   90.00
#
_symmetry.space_group_name_H-M   'P 1'
#
loop_
_entity.id
_entity.type
_entity.pdbx_description
1 polymer ?
#
loop_
_entity_poly.entity_id
_entity_poly.type
_entity_poly.pdbx_seq_one_letter_code
_entity_poly.pdbx_strand_id
1 'polypeptide(L)'
;MSWWGALTGFFWAGLVRVVALHHVTWSVNSLCHMIGHRPFEARDKSANFWPLAILSFGESWHNSHHADPTGARHGVRRGQLDISARVIWAFEKLGWASQVRWPKPERLARKLKIA
;
A
#
# COMPACT_ATOMS: atom_id res chain seq x y z
N MET A 1 17.22 21.61 -26.25
CA MET A 1 15.89 21.67 -25.59
C MET A 1 14.91 22.30 -26.56
N SER A 2 13.80 21.64 -26.92
CA SER A 2 12.77 22.22 -27.80
C SER A 2 11.54 22.66 -26.99
N TRP A 3 10.83 23.69 -27.43
CA TRP A 3 9.58 24.13 -26.81
C TRP A 3 8.52 23.02 -26.78
N TRP A 4 8.47 22.19 -27.83
CA TRP A 4 7.60 21.02 -27.88
C TRP A 4 7.97 19.98 -26.82
N GLY A 5 9.26 19.72 -26.62
CA GLY A 5 9.73 18.82 -25.57
C GLY A 5 9.43 19.36 -24.17
N ALA A 6 9.57 20.68 -23.96
CA ALA A 6 9.22 21.32 -22.70
C ALA A 6 7.72 21.22 -22.41
N LEU A 7 6.86 21.48 -23.40
CA LEU A 7 5.39 21.41 -23.24
C LEU A 7 4.92 19.97 -22.98
N THR A 8 5.38 19.02 -23.78
CA THR A 8 5.00 17.61 -23.62
C THR A 8 5.54 17.02 -22.32
N GLY A 9 6.75 17.42 -21.90
CA GLY A 9 7.30 17.09 -20.59
C GLY A 9 6.46 17.64 -19.43
N PHE A 10 6.11 18.93 -19.47
CA PHE A 10 5.24 19.55 -18.47
C PHE A 10 3.88 18.86 -18.37
N PHE A 11 3.27 18.55 -19.52
CA PHE A 11 1.96 17.92 -19.56
C PHE A 11 1.99 16.48 -19.01
N TRP A 12 2.86 15.61 -19.54
CA TRP A 12 2.87 14.19 -19.16
C TRP A 12 3.59 13.92 -17.84
N ALA A 13 4.82 14.43 -17.67
CA ALA A 13 5.60 14.18 -16.47
C ALA A 13 5.19 15.08 -15.29
N GLY A 14 4.51 16.19 -15.57
CA GLY A 14 3.90 17.07 -14.57
C GLY A 14 2.43 16.73 -14.32
N LEU A 15 1.54 17.27 -15.18
CA LEU A 15 0.09 17.27 -14.92
C LEU A 15 -0.50 15.86 -14.86
N VAL A 16 -0.32 15.05 -15.90
CA VAL A 16 -0.90 13.70 -15.97
C VAL A 16 -0.35 12.82 -14.84
N ARG A 17 0.95 12.87 -14.57
CA ARG A 17 1.58 12.16 -13.46
C ARG A 17 0.94 12.52 -12.12
N VAL A 18 0.76 13.81 -11.84
CA VAL A 18 0.16 14.30 -10.60
C VAL A 18 -1.29 13.83 -10.48
N VAL A 19 -2.07 13.94 -11.55
CA VAL A 19 -3.47 13.48 -11.56
C VAL A 19 -3.55 11.97 -11.30
N ALA A 20 -2.75 11.16 -12.01
CA ALA A 20 -2.74 9.71 -11.85
C ALA A 20 -2.32 9.30 -10.43
N LEU A 21 -1.26 9.92 -9.88
CA LEU A 21 -0.79 9.65 -8.52
C LEU A 21 -1.89 9.90 -7.49
N HIS A 22 -2.54 11.08 -7.53
CA HIS A 22 -3.60 11.43 -6.59
C HIS A 22 -4.81 10.50 -6.70
N HIS A 23 -5.21 10.13 -7.93
CA HIS A 23 -6.31 9.19 -8.11
C HIS A 23 -6.01 7.81 -7.50
N VAL A 24 -4.79 7.30 -7.66
CA VAL A 24 -4.38 6.04 -7.02
C VAL A 24 -4.41 6.19 -5.50
N THR A 25 -3.77 7.22 -4.93
CA THR A 25 -3.72 7.44 -3.48
C THR A 25 -5.12 7.60 -2.87
N TRP A 26 -5.97 8.45 -3.44
CA TRP A 26 -7.32 8.66 -2.90
C TRP A 26 -8.24 7.46 -3.13
N SER A 27 -8.02 6.67 -4.18
CA SER A 27 -8.73 5.41 -4.37
C SER A 27 -8.46 4.42 -3.26
N VAL A 28 -7.30 4.46 -2.58
CA VAL A 28 -7.06 3.64 -1.38
C VAL A 28 -8.09 4.00 -0.31
N ASN A 29 -8.26 5.29 0.00
CA ASN A 29 -9.25 5.75 0.99
C ASN A 29 -10.69 5.43 0.58
N SER A 30 -11.04 5.53 -0.70
CA SER A 30 -12.40 5.26 -1.16
C SER A 30 -12.68 3.76 -1.33
N LEU A 31 -11.99 3.11 -2.27
CA LEU A 31 -12.28 1.72 -2.64
C LEU A 31 -11.99 0.77 -1.48
N CYS A 32 -10.90 0.95 -0.73
CA CYS A 32 -10.58 0.04 0.35
C CYS A 32 -11.48 0.23 1.59
N HIS A 33 -12.31 1.26 1.65
CA HIS A 33 -13.35 1.36 2.68
C HIS A 33 -14.73 0.90 2.20
N MET A 34 -14.95 0.85 0.88
CA MET A 34 -16.21 0.42 0.27
C MET A 34 -16.22 -1.08 -0.05
N ILE A 35 -15.20 -1.57 -0.74
CA ILE A 35 -15.15 -2.91 -1.35
C ILE A 35 -13.90 -3.69 -0.94
N GLY A 36 -14.04 -5.01 -0.80
CA GLY A 36 -12.93 -5.92 -0.52
C GLY A 36 -13.14 -6.83 0.68
N HIS A 37 -12.11 -7.61 1.00
CA HIS A 37 -12.14 -8.61 2.06
C HIS A 37 -11.65 -8.02 3.39
N ARG A 38 -12.27 -8.40 4.53
CA ARG A 38 -11.93 -7.86 5.86
C ARG A 38 -11.47 -8.97 6.82
N PRO A 39 -10.31 -9.60 6.58
CA PRO A 39 -9.89 -10.77 7.34
C PRO A 39 -9.52 -10.48 8.79
N PHE A 40 -9.27 -9.23 9.15
CA PHE A 40 -8.80 -8.82 10.47
C PHE A 40 -9.77 -7.83 11.12
N GLU A 41 -9.86 -7.90 12.45
CA GLU A 41 -10.53 -6.90 13.28
C GLU A 41 -9.79 -5.57 13.21
N ALA A 42 -10.53 -4.52 12.86
CA ALA A 42 -10.08 -3.13 12.75
C ALA A 42 -11.18 -2.21 13.29
N ARG A 43 -10.82 -0.97 13.67
CA ARG A 43 -11.76 0.00 14.24
C ARG A 43 -12.68 0.66 13.22
N ASP A 44 -12.50 0.35 11.94
CA ASP A 44 -13.19 0.96 10.82
C ASP A 44 -13.65 -0.08 9.78
N LYS A 45 -14.11 0.41 8.63
CA LYS A 45 -14.58 -0.42 7.52
C LYS A 45 -13.49 -0.72 6.47
N SER A 46 -12.21 -0.56 6.82
CA SER A 46 -11.10 -0.88 5.91
C SER A 46 -11.16 -2.34 5.43
N ALA A 47 -10.77 -2.55 4.18
CA ALA A 47 -10.84 -3.78 3.43
C ALA A 47 -9.57 -3.97 2.58
N ASN A 48 -9.19 -5.22 2.38
CA ASN A 48 -8.15 -5.60 1.44
C ASN A 48 -8.75 -5.67 0.03
N PHE A 49 -8.21 -4.87 -0.88
CA PHE A 49 -8.64 -4.80 -2.28
C PHE A 49 -7.46 -5.07 -3.22
N TRP A 50 -7.27 -6.34 -3.59
CA TRP A 50 -6.10 -6.79 -4.36
C TRP A 50 -5.90 -6.11 -5.72
N PRO A 51 -6.94 -5.73 -6.50
CA PRO A 51 -6.72 -5.15 -7.84
C PRO A 51 -5.92 -3.85 -7.81
N LEU A 52 -6.02 -3.09 -6.71
CA LEU A 52 -5.30 -1.83 -6.54
C LEU A 52 -3.85 -2.02 -6.06
N ALA A 53 -3.45 -3.23 -5.65
CA ALA A 53 -2.15 -3.45 -4.97
C ALA A 53 -0.94 -3.13 -5.84
N ILE A 54 -1.04 -3.28 -7.17
CA ILE A 54 0.04 -2.94 -8.10
C ILE A 54 0.20 -1.42 -8.19
N LEU A 55 -0.90 -0.69 -8.36
CA LEU A 55 -0.87 0.76 -8.53
C LEU A 55 -0.53 1.49 -7.22
N SER A 56 -1.08 1.02 -6.10
CA SER A 56 -0.83 1.58 -4.77
C SER A 56 0.41 1.02 -4.07
N PHE A 57 1.21 0.22 -4.79
CA PHE A 57 2.42 -0.41 -4.25
C PHE A 57 2.21 -1.23 -2.97
N GLY A 58 0.99 -1.73 -2.74
CA GLY A 58 0.63 -2.57 -1.61
C GLY A 58 -0.29 -1.90 -0.58
N GLU A 59 -0.53 -0.59 -0.65
CA GLU A 59 -1.37 0.11 0.35
C GLU A 59 -2.83 -0.36 0.35
N SER A 60 -3.28 -1.03 -0.71
CA SER A 60 -4.63 -1.59 -0.80
C SER A 60 -4.86 -2.85 0.05
N TRP A 61 -3.83 -3.37 0.73
CA TRP A 61 -4.00 -4.30 1.85
C TRP A 61 -4.41 -3.54 3.12
N HIS A 62 -5.48 -2.74 2.98
CA HIS A 62 -5.83 -1.68 3.89
C HIS A 62 -6.37 -2.23 5.21
N ASN A 63 -7.19 -3.28 5.19
CA ASN A 63 -7.66 -3.93 6.43
C ASN A 63 -6.49 -4.50 7.24
N SER A 64 -5.49 -5.07 6.57
CA SER A 64 -4.29 -5.57 7.23
C SER A 64 -3.48 -4.45 7.89
N HIS A 65 -3.33 -3.32 7.21
CA HIS A 65 -2.68 -2.14 7.76
C HIS A 65 -3.46 -1.53 8.94
N HIS A 66 -4.77 -1.34 8.82
CA HIS A 66 -5.59 -0.82 9.91
C HIS A 66 -5.67 -1.77 11.11
N ALA A 67 -5.57 -3.08 10.86
CA ALA A 67 -5.42 -4.06 11.92
C ALA A 67 -4.06 -3.94 12.63
N ASP A 68 -2.95 -3.69 11.94
CA ASP A 68 -1.65 -3.42 12.59
C ASP A 68 -0.88 -2.27 11.92
N PRO A 69 -1.18 -1.01 12.26
CA PRO A 69 -0.64 0.15 11.53
C PRO A 69 0.84 0.40 11.81
N THR A 70 1.41 -0.29 12.79
CA THR A 70 2.83 -0.18 13.15
C THR A 70 3.74 -1.09 12.34
N GLY A 71 3.17 -1.98 11.53
CA GLY A 71 3.92 -2.91 10.70
C GLY A 71 4.50 -2.24 9.45
N ALA A 72 5.69 -2.66 9.06
CA ALA A 72 6.41 -2.16 7.88
C ALA A 72 5.83 -2.63 6.54
N ARG A 73 4.85 -3.54 6.55
CA ARG A 73 4.17 -4.04 5.35
C ARG A 73 2.66 -4.05 5.55
N HIS A 74 1.93 -3.77 4.48
CA HIS A 74 0.48 -3.80 4.44
C HIS A 74 -0.02 -5.20 4.14
N GLY A 75 0.56 -5.88 3.14
CA GLY A 75 0.14 -7.24 2.78
C GLY A 75 0.78 -8.25 3.69
N VAL A 76 0.05 -8.95 4.57
CA VAL A 76 0.61 -9.86 5.59
C VAL A 76 0.41 -11.36 5.29
N ARG A 77 -0.37 -11.71 4.27
CA ARG A 77 -0.64 -13.10 3.84
C ARG A 77 0.23 -13.48 2.65
N ARG A 78 0.43 -14.79 2.46
CA ARG A 78 1.15 -15.34 1.30
C ARG A 78 0.49 -14.91 0.00
N GLY A 79 1.29 -14.50 -0.98
CA GLY A 79 0.80 -14.06 -2.30
C GLY A 79 0.33 -12.60 -2.37
N GLN A 80 0.26 -11.88 -1.24
CA GLN A 80 -0.07 -10.45 -1.26
C GLN A 80 1.11 -9.62 -1.79
N LEU A 81 0.89 -8.96 -2.93
CA LEU A 81 1.88 -8.10 -3.58
C LEU A 81 2.02 -6.78 -2.80
N ASP A 82 3.19 -6.54 -2.26
CA ASP A 82 3.52 -5.32 -1.51
C ASP A 82 4.91 -4.85 -1.96
N ILE A 83 4.92 -3.86 -2.86
CA ILE A 83 6.15 -3.35 -3.49
C ILE A 83 6.91 -2.49 -2.48
N SER A 84 6.19 -1.67 -1.71
CA SER A 84 6.77 -0.84 -0.65
C SER A 84 7.50 -1.68 0.39
N ALA A 85 6.92 -2.80 0.83
CA ALA A 85 7.59 -3.73 1.75
C ALA A 85 8.88 -4.31 1.16
N ARG A 86 8.92 -4.62 -0.14
CA ARG A 86 10.15 -5.12 -0.80
C ARG A 86 11.24 -4.05 -0.86
N VAL A 87 10.87 -2.78 -1.10
CA VAL A 87 11.81 -1.66 -1.07
C VAL A 87 12.37 -1.45 0.33
N ILE A 88 11.52 -1.46 1.36
CA ILE A 88 11.94 -1.37 2.77
C ILE A 88 12.90 -2.52 3.12
N TRP A 89 12.58 -3.75 2.72
CA TRP A 89 13.45 -4.91 2.92
C TRP A 89 14.80 -4.75 2.22
N ALA A 90 14.83 -4.24 0.99
CA ALA A 90 16.08 -3.98 0.29
C ALA A 90 16.92 -2.91 1.02
N PHE A 91 16.30 -1.84 1.50
CA PHE A 91 16.98 -0.81 2.29
C PHE A 91 17.52 -1.35 3.61
N GLU A 92 16.79 -2.25 4.27
CA GLU A 92 17.27 -2.95 5.47
C GLU A 92 18.49 -3.81 5.16
N LYS A 93 18.50 -4.55 4.04
CA LYS A 93 19.64 -5.37 3.61
C LYS A 93 20.88 -4.55 3.23
N LEU A 94 20.69 -3.35 2.72
CA LEU A 94 21.78 -2.41 2.40
C LEU A 94 22.26 -1.61 3.61
N GLY A 95 21.61 -1.75 4.78
CA GLY A 95 21.92 -0.97 5.98
C GLY A 95 21.42 0.48 5.94
N TRP A 96 20.58 0.84 4.97
CA TRP A 96 19.99 2.19 4.84
C TRP A 96 18.77 2.39 5.73
N ALA A 97 18.09 1.30 6.08
CA ALA A 97 17.02 1.28 7.06
C ALA A 97 17.39 0.36 8.23
N SER A 98 17.03 0.74 9.45
CA SER A 98 17.21 -0.07 10.65
C SER A 98 15.95 -0.04 11.50
N GLN A 99 15.85 -0.95 12.47
CA GLN A 99 14.70 -1.07 13.37
C GLN A 99 13.34 -1.26 12.65
N VAL A 100 13.35 -1.92 11.50
CA VAL A 100 12.14 -2.18 10.71
C VAL A 100 11.21 -3.11 11.48
N ARG A 101 9.94 -2.70 11.60
CA ARG A 101 8.92 -3.44 12.36
C ARG A 101 8.19 -4.43 11.47
N TRP A 102 8.78 -5.60 11.26
CA TRP A 102 8.09 -6.68 10.53
C TRP A 102 6.92 -7.27 11.35
N PRO A 103 5.80 -7.65 10.70
CA PRO A 103 4.61 -8.15 11.38
C PRO A 103 4.91 -9.47 12.09
N LYS A 104 4.43 -9.58 13.33
CA LYS A 104 4.54 -10.80 14.14
C LYS A 104 3.32 -11.68 13.92
N PRO A 105 3.46 -12.96 13.51
CA PRO A 105 2.34 -13.85 13.23
C PRO A 105 1.33 -13.94 14.39
N GLU A 106 1.81 -13.94 15.63
CA GLU A 106 0.98 -14.06 16.83
C GLU A 106 0.09 -12.83 17.01
N ARG A 107 0.61 -11.63 16.70
CA ARG A 107 -0.16 -10.38 16.80
C ARG A 107 -1.26 -10.32 15.76
N LEU A 108 -0.98 -10.77 14.54
CA LEU A 108 -1.97 -10.86 13.46
C LEU A 108 -3.00 -11.96 13.75
N ALA A 109 -2.58 -13.10 14.28
CA ALA A 109 -3.47 -14.21 14.62
C ALA A 109 -4.54 -13.78 15.63
N ARG A 110 -4.17 -13.02 16.67
CA ARG A 110 -5.13 -12.46 17.64
C ARG A 110 -6.15 -11.50 17.04
N LYS A 111 -5.89 -10.96 15.84
CA LYS A 111 -6.78 -10.03 15.14
C LYS A 111 -7.52 -10.68 14.00
N LEU A 112 -7.28 -11.95 13.69
CA LEU A 112 -8.05 -12.65 12.67
C LEU A 112 -9.50 -12.73 13.10
N LYS A 113 -10.42 -12.38 12.20
CA LYS A 113 -11.83 -12.66 12.42
C LYS A 113 -12.03 -14.16 12.40
N ILE A 114 -12.68 -14.70 13.43
CA ILE A 114 -13.15 -16.08 13.41
C ILE A 114 -14.31 -16.12 12.41
N ALA A 115 -14.21 -17.02 11.44
CA ALA A 115 -15.24 -17.23 10.43
C ALA A 115 -16.49 -17.88 11.03
#